data_AF-A0A8C2HMN6-F1
#
_entry.id   AF-A0A8C2HMN6-F1
#
_cell.length_a   1.000
_cell.length_b   1.000
_cell.length_c   1.000
_cell.angle_alpha   90.00
_cell.angle_beta   90.00
_cell.angle_gamma   90.00
#
_symmetry.space_group_name_H-M   'P 1'
#
loop_
_entity.id
_entity.type
_entity.pdbx_description
1 polymer ?
#
loop_
_entity_poly.entity_id
_entity_poly.type
_entity_poly.pdbx_seq_one_letter_code
_entity_poly.pdbx_strand_id
1 'polypeptide(L)'
;MLGECGMKEWERRVLRKNSVTILQDLVVDDLLIQCLQQDGILTENMAETIMAKPTSQGRSRHLLLLLPKRGPQAFSSFCAAL
;
A
#
# COMPACT_ATOMS: atom_id res chain seq x y z
N MET A 1 -9.54 21.01 12.98
CA MET A 1 -8.22 20.40 13.24
C MET A 1 -7.76 19.78 11.94
N LEU A 2 -6.76 20.35 11.28
CA LEU A 2 -6.16 19.74 10.08
C LEU A 2 -5.29 18.57 10.57
N GLY A 3 -5.93 17.43 10.82
CA GLY A 3 -5.25 16.21 11.21
C GLY A 3 -4.20 15.84 10.18
N GLU A 4 -3.09 15.28 10.64
CA GLU A 4 -1.97 14.85 9.80
C GLU A 4 -2.49 14.07 8.58
N CYS A 5 -2.45 14.69 7.40
CA CYS A 5 -2.92 14.07 6.17
C CYS A 5 -1.85 13.06 5.72
N GLY A 6 -2.06 11.78 6.05
CA GLY A 6 -1.22 10.68 5.58
C GLY A 6 -0.68 9.77 6.68
N MET A 7 0.15 8.83 6.25
CA MET A 7 0.82 7.85 7.11
C MET A 7 1.83 8.53 8.06
N LYS A 8 2.05 8.00 9.27
CA LYS A 8 2.99 8.61 10.23
C LYS A 8 4.42 8.58 9.71
N GLU A 9 5.25 9.51 10.16
CA GLU A 9 6.64 9.63 9.67
C GLU A 9 7.48 8.36 9.91
N TRP A 10 7.33 7.75 11.07
CA TRP A 10 8.07 6.53 11.40
C TRP A 10 7.62 5.33 10.54
N GLU A 11 6.33 5.20 10.27
CA GLU A 11 5.76 4.16 9.36
C GLU A 11 6.31 4.34 7.94
N ARG A 12 6.37 5.60 7.45
CA ARG A 12 7.00 5.93 6.16
C ARG A 12 8.48 5.55 6.14
N ARG A 13 9.22 5.79 7.23
CA ARG A 13 10.62 5.36 7.35
C ARG A 13 10.75 3.84 7.31
N VAL A 14 9.88 3.10 8.00
CA VAL A 14 9.87 1.63 7.99
C VAL A 14 9.60 1.10 6.59
N LEU A 15 8.60 1.63 5.87
CA LEU A 15 8.34 1.22 4.48
C LEU A 15 9.54 1.50 3.57
N ARG A 16 10.17 2.67 3.68
CA ARG A 16 11.36 3.02 2.87
C ARG A 16 12.53 2.09 3.15
N LYS A 17 12.83 1.85 4.43
CA LYS A 17 13.95 0.98 4.85
C LYS A 17 13.78 -0.45 4.34
N ASN A 18 12.56 -0.96 4.34
CA ASN A 18 12.25 -2.33 3.91
C ASN A 18 11.79 -2.42 2.44
N SER A 19 11.80 -1.31 1.70
CA SER A 19 11.21 -1.24 0.36
C SER A 19 11.81 -2.25 -0.63
N VAL A 20 13.11 -2.51 -0.54
CA VAL A 20 13.78 -3.51 -1.40
C VAL A 20 13.26 -4.91 -1.12
N THR A 21 13.22 -5.31 0.15
CA THR A 21 12.70 -6.62 0.58
C THR A 21 11.23 -6.76 0.22
N ILE A 22 10.41 -5.75 0.53
CA ILE A 22 8.98 -5.76 0.18
C ILE A 22 8.79 -5.89 -1.34
N LEU A 23 9.58 -5.18 -2.16
CA LEU A 23 9.47 -5.30 -3.62
C LEU A 23 9.86 -6.67 -4.17
N GLN A 24 10.73 -7.41 -3.47
CA GLN A 24 11.15 -8.75 -3.88
C GLN A 24 10.14 -9.82 -3.44
N ASP A 25 9.65 -9.71 -2.20
CA ASP A 25 8.90 -10.79 -1.55
C ASP A 25 7.38 -10.58 -1.57
N LEU A 26 6.90 -9.34 -1.73
CA LEU A 26 5.47 -9.05 -1.75
C LEU A 26 4.82 -9.55 -3.04
N VAL A 27 3.83 -10.41 -2.87
CA VAL A 27 2.86 -10.76 -3.92
C VAL A 27 1.63 -9.88 -3.75
N VAL A 28 1.41 -8.98 -4.69
CA VAL A 28 0.17 -8.20 -4.75
C VAL A 28 -0.86 -8.98 -5.56
N ASP A 29 -1.73 -9.67 -4.85
CA ASP A 29 -2.85 -10.45 -5.38
C ASP A 29 -4.20 -9.76 -5.14
N ASP A 30 -5.27 -10.36 -5.67
CA ASP A 30 -6.63 -9.85 -5.54
C ASP A 30 -7.09 -9.77 -4.07
N LEU A 31 -6.64 -10.68 -3.21
CA LEU A 31 -7.05 -10.70 -1.80
C LEU A 31 -6.47 -9.51 -1.04
N LEU A 32 -5.16 -9.27 -1.17
CA LEU A 32 -4.48 -8.12 -0.58
C LEU A 32 -5.16 -6.81 -1.00
N ILE A 33 -5.45 -6.68 -2.30
CA ILE A 33 -6.09 -5.48 -2.85
C ILE A 33 -7.50 -5.31 -2.30
N GLN A 34 -8.30 -6.39 -2.24
CA GLN A 34 -9.65 -6.35 -1.67
C GLN A 34 -9.65 -5.96 -0.20
N CYS A 35 -8.75 -6.51 0.62
CA CYS A 35 -8.62 -6.13 2.03
C CYS A 35 -8.35 -4.61 2.17
N LEU A 36 -7.43 -4.07 1.37
CA LEU A 36 -7.13 -2.65 1.38
C LEU A 36 -8.27 -1.77 0.83
N GLN A 37 -9.11 -2.28 -0.07
CA GLN A 37 -10.32 -1.58 -0.52
C GLN A 37 -11.41 -1.57 0.56
N GLN A 38 -11.61 -2.71 1.25
CA GLN A 38 -12.59 -2.83 2.34
C GLN A 38 -12.26 -1.89 3.50
N ASP A 39 -10.98 -1.73 3.81
CA ASP A 39 -10.49 -0.77 4.81
C ASP A 39 -10.51 0.70 4.31
N GLY A 40 -10.98 0.95 3.08
CA GLY A 40 -11.02 2.29 2.48
C GLY A 40 -9.66 2.88 2.12
N ILE A 41 -8.59 2.06 2.20
CA ILE A 41 -7.23 2.49 1.87
C ILE A 41 -7.08 2.65 0.37
N LEU A 42 -7.62 1.75 -0.45
CA LEU A 42 -7.60 1.87 -1.92
C LEU A 42 -9.00 2.17 -2.46
N THR A 43 -9.08 3.02 -3.48
CA THR A 43 -10.30 3.13 -4.29
C THR A 43 -10.28 2.05 -5.37
N GLU A 44 -11.44 1.78 -5.97
CA GLU A 44 -11.57 0.85 -7.11
C GLU A 44 -10.59 1.21 -8.25
N ASN A 45 -10.58 2.46 -8.69
CA ASN A 45 -9.63 2.92 -9.73
C ASN A 45 -8.15 2.73 -9.32
N MET A 46 -7.80 2.84 -8.02
CA MET A 46 -6.44 2.55 -7.56
C MET A 46 -6.12 1.06 -7.63
N ALA A 47 -7.05 0.21 -7.19
CA ALA A 47 -6.94 -1.24 -7.30
C ALA A 47 -6.74 -1.68 -8.75
N GLU A 48 -7.57 -1.17 -9.68
CA GLU A 48 -7.46 -1.46 -11.11
C GLU A 48 -6.10 -1.03 -11.68
N THR A 49 -5.65 0.19 -11.37
CA THR A 49 -4.35 0.69 -11.88
C THR A 49 -3.14 -0.01 -11.28
N ILE A 50 -3.27 -0.60 -10.08
CA ILE A 50 -2.27 -1.50 -9.51
C ILE A 50 -2.32 -2.84 -10.25
N MET A 51 -3.48 -3.50 -10.32
CA MET A 51 -3.63 -4.84 -10.90
C MET A 51 -3.30 -4.90 -12.39
N ALA A 52 -3.53 -3.79 -13.12
CA ALA A 52 -3.14 -3.63 -14.52
C ALA A 52 -1.62 -3.63 -14.76
N LYS A 53 -0.76 -3.54 -13.72
CA LYS A 53 0.68 -3.69 -13.91
C LYS A 53 1.01 -5.14 -14.30
N PRO A 54 1.83 -5.36 -15.34
CA PRO A 54 2.08 -6.70 -15.87
C PRO A 54 2.98 -7.55 -14.98
N THR A 55 3.81 -6.93 -14.13
CA THR A 55 4.75 -7.63 -13.26
C THR A 55 4.36 -7.48 -11.79
N SER A 56 4.60 -8.53 -11.00
CA SER A 56 4.39 -8.49 -9.53
C SER A 56 5.14 -7.31 -8.90
N GLN A 57 6.42 -7.13 -9.24
CA GLN A 57 7.22 -5.99 -8.78
C GLN A 57 6.61 -4.64 -9.18
N GLY A 58 6.01 -4.54 -10.37
CA GLY A 58 5.31 -3.33 -10.82
C GLY A 58 4.09 -3.02 -9.96
N ARG A 59 3.32 -4.05 -9.57
CA ARG A 59 2.18 -3.92 -8.64
C ARG A 59 2.66 -3.47 -7.25
N SER A 60 3.63 -4.19 -6.67
CA SER A 60 4.22 -3.89 -5.36
C SER A 60 4.79 -2.47 -5.30
N ARG A 61 5.50 -2.03 -6.35
CA ARG A 61 6.03 -0.67 -6.45
C ARG A 61 4.93 0.38 -6.51
N HIS A 62 3.86 0.12 -7.26
CA HIS A 62 2.76 1.07 -7.37
C HIS A 62 2.02 1.18 -6.02
N LEU A 63 1.75 0.05 -5.36
CA LEU A 63 1.12 0.02 -4.05
C LEU A 63 1.94 0.79 -2.99
N LEU A 64 3.24 0.53 -2.89
CA LEU A 64 4.13 1.21 -1.96
C LEU A 64 4.23 2.73 -2.19
N LEU A 65 4.09 3.18 -3.45
CA LEU A 65 4.06 4.61 -3.77
C LEU A 65 2.78 5.30 -3.27
N LEU A 66 1.65 4.58 -3.29
CA LEU A 66 0.35 5.11 -2.92
C LEU A 66 0.14 5.12 -1.40
N LEU A 67 0.48 4.02 -0.72
CA LEU A 67 0.20 3.80 0.72
C LEU A 67 0.50 5.00 1.64
N PRO A 68 1.66 5.69 1.55
CA PRO A 68 1.96 6.83 2.42
C PRO A 68 0.95 7.99 2.35
N LYS A 69 0.21 8.09 1.24
CA LYS A 69 -0.77 9.15 0.97
C LYS A 69 -2.21 8.75 1.35
N ARG A 70 -2.43 7.51 1.80
CA ARG A 70 -3.78 6.95 2.03
C ARG A 70 -4.29 7.10 3.47
N GLY A 71 -3.63 7.95 4.25
CA GLY A 71 -4.02 8.27 5.62
C GLY A 71 -3.27 7.45 6.68
N PRO A 72 -3.56 7.71 7.96
CA PRO A 72 -2.82 7.15 9.09
C PRO A 72 -3.05 5.65 9.30
N GLN A 73 -4.13 5.08 8.76
CA GLN A 73 -4.45 3.64 8.87
C GLN A 73 -3.79 2.80 7.78
N ALA A 74 -3.26 3.42 6.73
CA ALA A 74 -2.75 2.71 5.55
C ALA A 74 -1.62 1.74 5.90
N PHE A 75 -0.74 2.10 6.85
CA PHE A 75 0.34 1.23 7.27
C PHE A 75 -0.17 0.00 8.01
N SER A 76 -1.04 0.19 9.01
CA SER A 76 -1.58 -0.91 9.82
C SER A 76 -2.45 -1.86 9.00
N SER A 77 -3.32 -1.33 8.13
CA SER A 77 -4.15 -2.14 7.24
C SER A 77 -3.30 -2.92 6.24
N PHE A 78 -2.25 -2.30 5.68
CA PHE A 78 -1.30 -3.02 4.84
C PHE A 78 -0.64 -4.17 5.59
N CYS A 79 -0.08 -3.93 6.77
CA CYS A 79 0.54 -4.98 7.56
C CYS A 79 -0.43 -6.09 8.00
N ALA A 80 -1.70 -5.78 8.23
CA ALA A 80 -2.72 -6.77 8.60
C ALA A 80 -3.17 -7.64 7.42
N ALA A 81 -2.98 -7.17 6.19
CA ALA A 81 -3.33 -7.88 4.96
C ALA A 81 -2.17 -8.72 4.38
N LEU A 82 -0.97 -8.64 4.97
CA LEU A 82 0.18 -9.51 4.67
C LEU A 82 0.09 -10.82 5.44
#